data_AF-K8EPF7-F1
#
_entry.id   AF-K8EPF7-F1
#
_cell.length_a   1.000
_cell.length_b   1.000
_cell.length_c   1.000
_cell.angle_alpha   90.00
_cell.angle_beta   90.00
_cell.angle_gamma   90.00
#
_symmetry.space_group_name_H-M   'P 1'
#
loop_
_entity.id
_entity.type
_entity.pdbx_description
1 polymer ?
#
loop_
_entity_poly.entity_id
_entity_poly.type
_entity_poly.pdbx_seq_one_letter_code
_entity_poly.pdbx_strand_id
1 'polypeptide(L)'
;MEILLSELRKMSANQLASTLEVSTAIANTNLERYKVWEKQTEYPCGFAFDGPAYKGLSCSSLNEKELNYLQTHLRIVDPLYGLLKPLDLIKQYRLEMKTKGLKATKDTKGGLAAFWSKEMTESLIRDLDEQERTSSSKSSDSKKEQRFILNVASQEYSKVLDRKLLEENNVEVFDMVIEGSTFDAKFGRGCAARYCAKVNAKTRDDLKNFTGSDLDGSKTWKLNEKSAKTVEGKSMCFSFSKNESGGPALKKQKK
;
A
#
# COMPACT_ATOMS: atom_id res chain seq x y z
N MET A 1 6.37 -0.75 16.61
CA MET A 1 5.78 -2.11 16.67
C MET A 1 5.62 -2.62 18.11
N GLU A 2 6.70 -2.83 18.87
CA GLU A 2 6.67 -3.48 20.20
C GLU A 2 5.68 -2.88 21.19
N ILE A 3 5.53 -1.55 21.20
CA ILE A 3 4.58 -0.84 22.07
C ILE A 3 3.14 -1.30 21.80
N LEU A 4 2.74 -1.37 20.52
CA LEU A 4 1.39 -1.79 20.11
C LEU A 4 1.17 -3.29 20.39
N LEU A 5 2.17 -4.12 20.07
CA LEU A 5 2.09 -5.56 20.29
C LEU A 5 1.98 -5.91 21.79
N SER A 6 2.78 -5.25 22.64
CA SER A 6 2.73 -5.41 24.10
C SER A 6 1.36 -5.06 24.65
N GLU A 7 0.68 -4.07 24.08
CA GLU A 7 -0.68 -3.75 24.46
C GLU A 7 -1.68 -4.82 24.03
N LEU A 8 -1.65 -5.24 22.76
CA LEU A 8 -2.56 -6.25 22.22
C LEU A 8 -2.45 -7.58 22.99
N ARG A 9 -1.24 -7.96 23.41
CA ARG A 9 -0.98 -9.15 24.24
C ARG A 9 -1.65 -9.12 25.61
N LYS A 10 -1.92 -7.93 26.17
CA LYS A 10 -2.48 -7.75 27.51
C LYS A 10 -4.02 -7.74 27.53
N MET A 11 -4.65 -7.70 26.37
CA MET A 11 -6.11 -7.65 26.27
C MET A 11 -6.73 -9.02 26.56
N SER A 12 -7.88 -9.03 27.23
CA SER A 12 -8.75 -10.20 27.26
C SER A 12 -9.36 -10.46 25.87
N ALA A 13 -9.81 -11.68 25.60
CA ALA A 13 -10.46 -12.01 24.33
C ALA A 13 -11.65 -11.09 24.01
N ASN A 14 -12.46 -10.74 25.02
CA ASN A 14 -13.60 -9.84 24.86
C ASN A 14 -13.17 -8.40 24.55
N GLN A 15 -12.12 -7.91 25.22
CA GLN A 15 -11.54 -6.60 24.93
C GLN A 15 -11.00 -6.57 23.50
N LEU A 16 -10.24 -7.59 23.11
CA LEU A 16 -9.64 -7.67 21.78
C LEU A 16 -10.71 -7.78 20.68
N ALA A 17 -11.79 -8.53 20.90
CA ALA A 17 -12.91 -8.62 19.98
C ALA A 17 -13.56 -7.25 19.72
N SER A 18 -13.78 -6.48 20.80
CA SER A 18 -14.31 -5.13 20.72
C SER A 18 -13.34 -4.18 20.02
N THR A 19 -12.05 -4.18 20.42
CA THR A 19 -11.01 -3.31 19.85
C THR A 19 -10.76 -3.58 18.36
N LEU A 20 -10.76 -4.84 17.93
CA LEU A 20 -10.54 -5.22 16.54
C LEU A 20 -11.84 -5.23 15.71
N GLU A 21 -13.00 -5.02 16.33
CA GLU A 21 -14.33 -5.10 15.70
C GLU A 21 -14.57 -6.45 14.99
N VAL A 22 -14.24 -7.55 15.67
CA VAL A 22 -14.36 -8.92 15.14
C VAL A 22 -15.13 -9.85 16.06
N SER A 23 -15.48 -11.04 15.55
CA SER A 23 -16.07 -12.09 16.38
C SER A 23 -15.08 -12.57 17.44
N THR A 24 -15.60 -13.09 18.56
CA THR A 24 -14.80 -13.67 19.64
C THR A 24 -13.88 -14.79 19.14
N ALA A 25 -14.33 -15.58 18.15
CA ALA A 25 -13.50 -16.61 17.53
C ALA A 25 -12.26 -16.02 16.83
N ILE A 26 -12.42 -14.96 16.03
CA ILE A 26 -11.30 -14.27 15.37
C ILE A 26 -10.40 -13.59 16.40
N ALA A 27 -10.97 -13.01 17.46
CA ALA A 27 -10.22 -12.40 18.55
C ALA A 27 -9.34 -13.43 19.27
N ASN A 28 -9.88 -14.60 19.63
CA ASN A 28 -9.11 -15.68 20.25
C ASN A 28 -7.94 -16.13 19.36
N THR A 29 -8.19 -16.33 18.06
CA THR A 29 -7.12 -16.68 17.12
C THR A 29 -6.00 -15.64 17.10
N ASN A 30 -6.33 -14.34 17.10
CA ASN A 30 -5.31 -13.29 17.11
C ASN A 30 -4.65 -13.11 18.47
N LEU A 31 -5.36 -13.34 19.58
CA LEU A 31 -4.77 -13.34 20.91
C LEU A 31 -3.69 -14.42 21.04
N GLU A 32 -3.97 -15.64 20.56
CA GLU A 32 -2.97 -16.71 20.56
C GLU A 32 -1.77 -16.35 19.68
N ARG A 33 -2.00 -15.81 18.48
CA ARG A 33 -0.92 -15.26 17.63
C ARG A 33 -0.05 -14.27 18.41
N TYR A 34 -0.65 -13.32 19.14
CA TYR A 34 0.10 -12.35 19.92
C TYR A 34 0.90 -12.99 21.07
N LYS A 35 0.36 -14.00 21.74
CA LYS A 35 1.05 -14.70 22.84
C LYS A 35 2.24 -15.52 22.38
N VAL A 36 2.15 -16.18 21.22
CA VAL A 36 3.23 -17.03 20.67
C VAL A 36 4.05 -16.32 19.59
N TRP A 37 4.01 -14.99 19.56
CA TRP A 37 4.60 -14.17 18.50
C TRP A 37 6.01 -14.59 18.12
N GLU A 38 6.91 -14.75 19.08
CA GLU A 38 8.32 -15.07 18.87
C GLU A 38 8.52 -16.44 18.18
N LYS A 39 7.54 -17.34 18.27
CA LYS A 39 7.56 -18.68 17.66
C LYS A 39 6.84 -18.73 16.31
N GLN A 40 6.20 -17.65 15.89
CA GLN A 40 5.49 -17.65 14.61
C GLN A 40 6.46 -17.70 13.43
N THR A 41 6.03 -18.39 12.38
CA THR A 41 6.65 -18.31 11.06
C THR A 41 6.48 -16.91 10.47
N GLU A 42 7.53 -16.43 9.81
CA GLU A 42 7.57 -15.17 9.12
C GLU A 42 7.41 -15.36 7.60
N TYR A 43 6.77 -14.39 6.96
CA TYR A 43 6.52 -14.41 5.53
C TYR A 43 6.82 -13.03 4.92
N PRO A 44 7.42 -12.94 3.73
CA PRO A 44 7.53 -11.69 3.01
C PRO A 44 6.15 -11.04 2.79
N CYS A 45 5.97 -9.79 3.21
CA CYS A 45 4.64 -9.20 3.31
C CYS A 45 3.91 -9.11 1.96
N GLY A 46 4.63 -8.86 0.87
CA GLY A 46 4.07 -8.81 -0.49
C GLY A 46 3.52 -10.15 -0.98
N PHE A 47 3.89 -11.26 -0.33
CA PHE A 47 3.40 -12.61 -0.61
C PHE A 47 2.41 -13.11 0.43
N ALA A 48 2.37 -12.49 1.62
CA ALA A 48 1.54 -12.91 2.74
C ALA A 48 0.18 -12.22 2.77
N PHE A 49 0.09 -10.94 2.38
CA PHE A 49 -1.18 -10.23 2.34
C PHE A 49 -2.05 -10.71 1.17
N ASP A 50 -3.35 -10.92 1.42
CA ASP A 50 -4.27 -11.61 0.49
C ASP A 50 -5.45 -10.76 0.00
N GLY A 51 -5.49 -9.47 0.38
CA GLY A 51 -6.54 -8.54 -0.02
C GLY A 51 -6.54 -8.21 -1.52
N PRO A 52 -7.60 -7.55 -2.05
CA PRO A 52 -7.72 -7.27 -3.49
C PRO A 52 -6.54 -6.49 -4.08
N ALA A 53 -5.96 -5.55 -3.33
CA ALA A 53 -4.77 -4.82 -3.76
C ALA A 53 -3.55 -5.74 -3.93
N TYR A 54 -3.35 -6.70 -3.04
CA TYR A 54 -2.24 -7.65 -3.12
C TYR A 54 -2.47 -8.71 -4.21
N LYS A 55 -3.72 -9.11 -4.45
CA LYS A 55 -4.09 -9.93 -5.62
C LYS A 55 -3.81 -9.19 -6.94
N GLY A 56 -4.05 -7.88 -6.99
CA GLY A 56 -3.69 -7.04 -8.14
C GLY A 56 -2.17 -6.85 -8.28
N LEU A 57 -1.45 -6.71 -7.17
CA LEU A 57 0.02 -6.61 -7.14
C LEU A 57 0.69 -7.90 -7.60
N SER A 58 0.17 -9.04 -7.16
CA SER A 58 0.57 -10.39 -7.57
C SER A 58 2.09 -10.59 -7.59
N CYS A 59 2.76 -10.43 -6.44
CA CYS A 59 4.22 -10.55 -6.33
C CYS A 59 4.75 -11.89 -6.87
N SER A 60 3.99 -12.98 -6.75
CA SER A 60 4.35 -14.30 -7.30
C SER A 60 4.44 -14.34 -8.83
N SER A 61 3.90 -13.34 -9.53
CA SER A 61 3.98 -13.24 -11.00
C SER A 61 5.18 -12.44 -11.49
N LEU A 62 5.98 -11.89 -10.58
CA LEU A 62 7.08 -10.99 -10.90
C LEU A 62 8.42 -11.75 -10.96
N ASN A 63 9.26 -11.36 -11.90
CA ASN A 63 10.65 -11.81 -11.94
C ASN A 63 11.52 -11.06 -10.90
N GLU A 64 12.76 -11.49 -10.74
CA GLU A 64 13.69 -10.92 -9.76
C GLU A 64 13.92 -9.41 -9.94
N LYS A 65 14.06 -8.92 -11.18
CA LYS A 65 14.26 -7.49 -11.45
C LYS A 65 13.04 -6.67 -11.05
N GLU A 66 11.85 -7.18 -11.34
CA GLU A 66 10.59 -6.54 -10.99
C GLU A 66 10.34 -6.57 -9.46
N LEU A 67 10.69 -7.66 -8.78
CA LEU A 67 10.64 -7.73 -7.31
C LEU A 67 11.63 -6.76 -6.67
N ASN A 68 12.86 -6.66 -7.19
CA ASN A 68 13.86 -5.70 -6.72
C ASN A 68 13.41 -4.25 -6.95
N TYR A 69 12.72 -3.97 -8.06
CA TYR A 69 12.08 -2.69 -8.27
C TYR A 69 11.06 -2.41 -7.16
N LEU A 70 10.15 -3.33 -6.88
CA LEU A 70 9.16 -3.11 -5.82
C LEU A 70 9.82 -2.96 -4.45
N GLN A 71 10.87 -3.74 -4.15
CA GLN A 71 11.59 -3.63 -2.89
C GLN A 71 12.22 -2.24 -2.71
N THR A 72 12.69 -1.65 -3.79
CA THR A 72 13.25 -0.29 -3.79
C THR A 72 12.16 0.78 -3.69
N HIS A 73 11.09 0.65 -4.48
CA HIS A 73 10.15 1.75 -4.77
C HIS A 73 8.77 1.65 -4.12
N LEU A 74 8.35 0.47 -3.64
CA LEU A 74 7.05 0.29 -3.00
C LEU A 74 7.19 0.33 -1.48
N ARG A 75 6.32 1.10 -0.82
CA ARG A 75 6.09 1.04 0.63
C ARG A 75 4.64 0.71 0.90
N ILE A 76 4.42 -0.18 1.85
CA ILE A 76 3.12 -0.64 2.32
C ILE A 76 2.90 -0.03 3.70
N VAL A 77 1.84 0.76 3.84
CA VAL A 77 1.43 1.32 5.13
C VAL A 77 0.77 0.23 5.97
N ASP A 78 1.32 -0.03 7.14
CA ASP A 78 0.94 -1.11 8.03
C ASP A 78 0.71 -0.58 9.45
N PRO A 79 -0.44 -0.89 10.08
CA PRO A 79 -0.79 -0.35 11.39
C PRO A 79 0.03 -0.92 12.55
N LEU A 80 0.68 -2.07 12.39
CA LEU A 80 1.51 -2.69 13.42
C LEU A 80 3.00 -2.47 13.17
N TYR A 81 3.43 -2.57 11.92
CA TYR A 81 4.83 -2.54 11.51
C TYR A 81 5.32 -1.17 11.03
N GLY A 82 4.43 -0.22 10.75
CA GLY A 82 4.85 1.06 10.20
C GLY A 82 4.85 1.04 8.66
N LEU A 83 5.98 1.32 8.05
CA LEU A 83 6.16 1.12 6.60
C LEU A 83 6.91 -0.17 6.33
N LEU A 84 6.36 -0.99 5.46
CA LEU A 84 6.95 -2.24 5.01
C LEU A 84 7.39 -2.14 3.55
N LYS A 85 8.49 -2.81 3.21
CA LYS A 85 8.87 -3.16 1.84
C LYS A 85 8.31 -4.55 1.49
N PRO A 86 8.04 -4.86 0.21
CA PRO A 86 7.45 -6.14 -0.20
C PRO A 86 8.12 -7.41 0.32
N LEU A 87 9.45 -7.40 0.53
CA LEU A 87 10.21 -8.54 1.03
C LEU A 87 10.44 -8.52 2.55
N ASP A 88 9.97 -7.48 3.24
CA ASP A 88 10.06 -7.43 4.69
C ASP A 88 9.22 -8.55 5.30
N LEU A 89 9.81 -9.22 6.28
CA LEU A 89 9.23 -10.37 6.95
C LEU A 89 8.18 -9.92 7.97
N ILE A 90 6.97 -10.48 7.86
CA ILE A 90 5.89 -10.27 8.81
C ILE A 90 5.39 -11.58 9.41
N LYS A 91 4.94 -11.51 10.66
CA LYS A 91 4.19 -12.56 11.36
C LYS A 91 2.70 -12.34 11.19
N GLN A 92 1.89 -13.37 11.38
CA GLN A 92 0.44 -13.25 11.25
C GLN A 92 -0.13 -12.42 12.40
N TYR A 93 -0.94 -11.43 12.06
CA TYR A 93 -1.54 -10.50 13.02
C TYR A 93 -2.87 -9.95 12.48
N ARG A 94 -3.62 -9.24 13.32
CA ARG A 94 -4.75 -8.40 12.89
C ARG A 94 -4.77 -7.08 13.63
N LEU A 95 -4.48 -6.01 12.91
CA LEU A 95 -4.69 -4.64 13.37
C LEU A 95 -5.07 -3.82 12.15
N GLU A 96 -5.97 -2.84 12.30
CA GLU A 96 -6.39 -1.95 11.21
C GLU A 96 -6.04 -0.51 11.59
N MET A 97 -5.73 0.34 10.60
CA MET A 97 -5.34 1.73 10.87
C MET A 97 -6.44 2.51 11.60
N LYS A 98 -7.71 2.16 11.38
CA LYS A 98 -8.86 2.75 12.10
C LYS A 98 -9.04 2.27 13.54
N THR A 99 -8.28 1.28 14.03
CA THR A 99 -8.45 0.74 15.38
C THR A 99 -8.28 1.84 16.43
N LYS A 100 -9.25 1.93 17.34
CA LYS A 100 -9.30 2.93 18.42
C LYS A 100 -9.16 2.27 19.79
N GLY A 101 -8.98 3.11 20.81
CA GLY A 101 -9.01 2.66 22.20
C GLY A 101 -7.71 2.01 22.70
N LEU A 102 -6.66 2.00 21.87
CA LEU A 102 -5.34 1.56 22.29
C LEU A 102 -4.71 2.61 23.23
N LYS A 103 -4.34 2.19 24.44
CA LYS A 103 -3.59 2.96 25.44
C LYS A 103 -2.33 3.59 24.85
N ALA A 104 -1.60 2.86 24.03
CA ALA A 104 -0.41 3.33 23.31
C ALA A 104 -0.68 4.55 22.43
N THR A 105 -1.94 4.79 22.05
CA THR A 105 -2.35 5.91 21.19
C THR A 105 -3.16 6.97 21.93
N LYS A 106 -3.35 6.86 23.26
CA LYS A 106 -4.21 7.79 24.02
C LYS A 106 -3.67 9.21 24.09
N ASP A 107 -2.35 9.36 24.14
CA ASP A 107 -1.70 10.67 24.20
C ASP A 107 -1.59 11.33 22.81
N THR A 108 -1.88 10.58 21.74
CA THR A 108 -1.89 11.07 20.36
C THR A 108 -3.32 11.31 19.89
N LYS A 109 -3.70 12.58 19.71
CA LYS A 109 -4.96 12.94 19.06
C LYS A 109 -4.96 12.41 17.61
N GLY A 110 -5.79 11.41 17.32
CA GLY A 110 -5.89 10.78 15.99
C GLY A 110 -5.60 9.28 15.94
N GLY A 111 -5.33 8.63 17.08
CA GLY A 111 -5.16 7.17 17.16
C GLY A 111 -3.89 6.67 16.46
N LEU A 112 -3.94 5.46 15.87
CA LEU A 112 -2.80 4.84 15.19
C LEU A 112 -2.21 5.69 14.07
N ALA A 113 -3.04 6.44 13.34
CA ALA A 113 -2.56 7.31 12.29
C ALA A 113 -1.65 8.42 12.86
N ALA A 114 -2.06 9.07 13.95
CA ALA A 114 -1.24 10.09 14.61
C ALA A 114 0.01 9.48 15.28
N PHE A 115 -0.12 8.29 15.87
CA PHE A 115 1.00 7.54 16.44
C PHE A 115 2.13 7.31 15.42
N TRP A 116 1.77 6.95 14.18
CA TRP A 116 2.73 6.59 13.14
C TRP A 116 3.16 7.75 12.22
N SER A 117 2.39 8.84 12.17
CA SER A 117 2.49 9.84 11.12
C SER A 117 3.90 10.38 10.90
N LYS A 118 4.56 10.81 11.98
CA LYS A 118 5.92 11.36 11.93
C LYS A 118 6.94 10.31 11.47
N GLU A 119 6.97 9.15 12.12
CA GLU A 119 7.96 8.10 11.86
C GLU A 119 7.89 7.56 10.43
N MET A 120 6.68 7.27 9.94
CA MET A 120 6.47 6.81 8.56
C MET A 120 6.87 7.87 7.54
N THR A 121 6.49 9.14 7.77
CA THR A 121 6.79 10.23 6.83
C THR A 121 8.29 10.49 6.74
N GLU A 122 8.98 10.57 7.88
CA GLU A 122 10.44 10.72 7.92
C GLU A 122 11.15 9.52 7.28
N SER A 123 10.61 8.30 7.43
CA SER A 123 11.15 7.12 6.77
C SER A 123 11.06 7.20 5.25
N LEU A 124 9.94 7.66 4.70
CA LEU A 124 9.79 7.88 3.25
C LEU A 124 10.76 8.94 2.73
N ILE A 125 10.96 10.02 3.48
CA ILE A 125 11.91 11.07 3.11
C ILE A 125 13.33 10.48 3.05
N ARG A 126 13.73 9.68 4.04
CA ARG A 126 15.03 8.97 4.05
C ARG A 126 15.18 8.02 2.86
N ASP A 127 14.15 7.24 2.54
CA ASP A 127 14.17 6.33 1.39
C ASP A 127 14.40 7.10 0.08
N LEU A 128 13.75 8.25 -0.08
CA LEU A 128 13.91 9.12 -1.25
C LEU A 128 15.30 9.79 -1.29
N ASP A 129 15.85 10.20 -0.13
CA ASP A 129 17.22 10.73 -0.05
C ASP A 129 18.26 9.69 -0.48
N GLU A 130 18.05 8.43 -0.11
CA GLU A 130 18.93 7.32 -0.48
C GLU A 130 18.86 7.01 -1.99
N GLN A 131 17.65 7.05 -2.58
CA GLN A 131 17.47 6.92 -4.03
C GLN A 131 18.18 8.05 -4.79
N GLU A 132 18.12 9.29 -4.29
CA GLU A 132 18.80 10.43 -4.89
C GLU A 132 20.33 10.25 -4.84
N ARG A 133 20.89 9.89 -3.67
CA ARG A 133 22.34 9.68 -3.49
C ARG A 133 22.89 8.59 -4.41
N THR A 134 22.17 7.48 -4.54
CA THR A 134 22.59 6.34 -5.37
C THR A 134 22.45 6.61 -6.87
N SER A 135 21.55 7.52 -7.27
CA SER A 135 21.34 7.92 -8.67
C SER A 135 22.31 9.03 -9.14
N SER A 136 22.86 9.82 -8.21
CA SER A 136 23.64 11.05 -8.47
C SER A 136 25.07 10.85 -9.02
N SER A 137 25.43 9.67 -9.53
CA SER A 137 26.79 9.43 -10.10
C SER A 137 26.98 9.90 -11.56
N LYS A 138 26.01 10.56 -12.21
CA LYS A 138 26.11 10.85 -13.66
C LYS A 138 25.38 12.11 -14.18
N SER A 139 25.62 13.31 -13.66
CA SER A 139 25.66 14.54 -14.50
C SER A 139 25.84 15.80 -13.66
N SER A 140 26.84 16.59 -14.03
CA SER A 140 27.17 17.88 -13.42
C SER A 140 26.24 19.03 -13.86
N ASP A 141 25.27 18.77 -14.75
CA ASP A 141 24.45 19.80 -15.42
C ASP A 141 22.93 19.63 -15.26
N SER A 142 22.46 18.71 -14.43
CA SER A 142 21.04 18.32 -14.40
C SER A 142 20.23 19.06 -13.34
N LYS A 143 19.24 19.82 -13.83
CA LYS A 143 18.00 20.21 -13.12
C LYS A 143 17.62 19.11 -12.12
N LYS A 144 17.59 19.43 -10.81
CA LYS A 144 17.28 18.47 -9.74
C LYS A 144 15.98 17.74 -10.10
N GLU A 145 16.04 16.42 -10.32
CA GLU A 145 14.86 15.64 -10.65
C GLU A 145 13.84 15.77 -9.51
N GLN A 146 12.59 16.01 -9.87
CA GLN A 146 11.54 16.27 -8.90
C GLN A 146 11.23 14.99 -8.11
N ARG A 147 11.38 15.03 -6.79
CA ARG A 147 11.04 13.92 -5.90
C ARG A 147 9.53 13.74 -5.88
N PHE A 148 9.05 12.53 -6.04
CA PHE A 148 7.63 12.26 -5.94
C PHE A 148 7.28 10.92 -5.31
N ILE A 149 6.05 10.84 -4.79
CA ILE A 149 5.39 9.64 -4.30
C ILE A 149 4.13 9.43 -5.13
N LEU A 150 3.99 8.26 -5.74
CA LEU A 150 2.71 7.83 -6.30
C LEU A 150 1.88 7.18 -5.18
N ASN A 151 0.87 7.88 -4.68
CA ASN A 151 -0.06 7.34 -3.71
C ASN A 151 -1.10 6.43 -4.39
N VAL A 152 -0.88 5.12 -4.29
CA VAL A 152 -1.85 4.07 -4.65
C VAL A 152 -2.58 3.50 -3.43
N ALA A 153 -2.38 4.05 -2.23
CA ALA A 153 -3.09 3.58 -1.04
C ALA A 153 -4.53 4.11 -0.99
N SER A 154 -5.36 3.52 -0.12
CA SER A 154 -6.66 4.12 0.18
C SER A 154 -6.47 5.41 1.00
N GLN A 155 -7.47 6.28 0.95
CA GLN A 155 -7.49 7.50 1.76
C GLN A 155 -7.34 7.24 3.26
N GLU A 156 -7.83 6.11 3.76
CA GLU A 156 -7.67 5.71 5.16
C GLU A 156 -6.19 5.52 5.54
N TYR A 157 -5.42 4.87 4.67
CA TYR A 157 -4.02 4.57 4.93
C TYR A 157 -3.11 5.74 4.55
N SER A 158 -3.37 6.43 3.44
CA SER A 158 -2.51 7.53 2.98
C SER A 158 -2.55 8.76 3.89
N LYS A 159 -3.63 8.94 4.66
CA LYS A 159 -3.77 10.05 5.63
C LYS A 159 -2.81 9.94 6.82
N VAL A 160 -2.15 8.80 7.01
CA VAL A 160 -1.07 8.68 7.99
C VAL A 160 0.10 9.58 7.64
N LEU A 161 0.35 9.83 6.36
CA LEU A 161 1.52 10.59 5.91
C LEU A 161 1.28 12.08 6.09
N ASP A 162 2.25 12.75 6.71
CA ASP A 162 2.26 14.20 6.86
C ASP A 162 2.66 14.84 5.52
N ARG A 163 1.64 15.21 4.73
CA ARG A 163 1.85 15.85 3.43
C ARG A 163 2.55 17.19 3.53
N LYS A 164 2.42 17.91 4.65
CA LYS A 164 3.11 19.18 4.85
C LYS A 164 4.60 18.94 5.02
N LEU A 165 4.97 17.97 5.85
CA LEU A 165 6.38 17.58 6.02
C LEU A 165 7.00 17.06 4.71
N LEU A 166 6.23 16.33 3.89
CA LEU A 166 6.68 15.91 2.55
C LEU A 166 6.92 17.12 1.64
N GLU A 167 6.00 18.08 1.60
CA GLU A 167 6.13 19.30 0.79
C GLU A 167 7.32 20.17 1.26
N GLU A 168 7.51 20.34 2.57
CA GLU A 168 8.67 21.01 3.16
C GLU A 168 10.02 20.36 2.76
N ASN A 169 10.00 19.07 2.41
CA ASN A 169 11.16 18.31 1.92
C ASN A 169 11.19 18.17 0.39
N ASN A 170 10.44 19.01 -0.34
CA ASN A 170 10.35 19.01 -1.80
C ASN A 170 9.86 17.68 -2.41
N VAL A 171 9.03 16.92 -1.67
CA VAL A 171 8.42 15.68 -2.14
C VAL A 171 6.99 15.95 -2.58
N GLU A 172 6.71 15.78 -3.87
CA GLU A 172 5.35 15.87 -4.40
C GLU A 172 4.60 14.55 -4.22
N VAL A 173 3.36 14.59 -3.73
CA VAL A 173 2.52 13.39 -3.61
C VAL A 173 1.45 13.42 -4.70
N PHE A 174 1.45 12.40 -5.56
CA PHE A 174 0.47 12.20 -6.61
C PHE A 174 -0.53 11.12 -6.21
N ASP A 175 -1.79 11.50 -6.05
CA ASP A 175 -2.86 10.54 -5.82
C ASP A 175 -3.26 9.86 -7.12
N MET A 176 -3.16 8.53 -7.15
CA MET A 176 -3.74 7.69 -8.21
C MET A 176 -5.17 7.32 -7.83
N VAL A 177 -6.12 7.98 -8.47
CA VAL A 177 -7.54 7.66 -8.30
C VAL A 177 -7.91 6.55 -9.28
N ILE A 178 -8.19 5.35 -8.75
CA ILE A 178 -8.79 4.25 -9.50
C ILE A 178 -10.28 4.23 -9.20
N GLU A 179 -11.10 4.52 -10.21
CA GLU A 179 -12.55 4.45 -10.08
C GLU A 179 -13.05 2.99 -10.07
N GLY A 180 -14.28 2.79 -9.58
CA GLY A 180 -14.96 1.50 -9.60
C GLY A 180 -15.53 1.11 -8.25
N SER A 181 -16.00 -0.12 -8.12
CA SER A 181 -16.39 -0.67 -6.81
C SER A 181 -15.20 -0.65 -5.85
N THR A 182 -15.44 -0.73 -4.53
CA THR A 182 -14.36 -0.80 -3.54
C THR A 182 -13.36 -1.93 -3.82
N PHE A 183 -13.84 -3.07 -4.35
CA PHE A 183 -12.99 -4.17 -4.76
C PHE A 183 -12.13 -3.79 -5.97
N ASP A 184 -12.76 -3.26 -7.03
CA ASP A 184 -12.08 -2.90 -8.28
C ASP A 184 -11.02 -1.81 -8.07
N ALA A 185 -11.35 -0.78 -7.28
CA ALA A 185 -10.42 0.29 -6.95
C ALA A 185 -9.19 -0.25 -6.20
N LYS A 186 -9.39 -1.15 -5.23
CA LYS A 186 -8.29 -1.79 -4.50
C LYS A 186 -7.46 -2.67 -5.44
N PHE A 187 -8.09 -3.48 -6.28
CA PHE A 187 -7.40 -4.36 -7.21
C PHE A 187 -6.57 -3.57 -8.24
N GLY A 188 -7.14 -2.51 -8.82
CA GLY A 188 -6.46 -1.66 -9.79
C GLY A 188 -5.24 -0.93 -9.21
N ARG A 189 -5.29 -0.51 -7.94
CA ARG A 189 -4.13 0.05 -7.23
C ARG A 189 -2.96 -0.94 -7.15
N GLY A 190 -3.27 -2.20 -6.89
CA GLY A 190 -2.29 -3.30 -6.96
C GLY A 190 -1.70 -3.46 -8.36
N CYS A 191 -2.57 -3.45 -9.38
CA CYS A 191 -2.13 -3.51 -10.78
C CYS A 191 -1.21 -2.35 -11.16
N ALA A 192 -1.46 -1.15 -10.66
CA ALA A 192 -0.63 0.01 -10.93
C ALA A 192 0.78 -0.14 -10.35
N ALA A 193 0.90 -0.57 -9.09
CA ALA A 193 2.20 -0.87 -8.50
C ALA A 193 2.94 -1.97 -9.27
N ARG A 194 2.24 -3.05 -9.67
CA ARG A 194 2.79 -4.12 -10.52
C ARG A 194 3.27 -3.57 -11.87
N TYR A 195 2.49 -2.71 -12.51
CA TYR A 195 2.83 -2.11 -13.79
C TYR A 195 4.12 -1.28 -13.68
N CYS A 196 4.26 -0.45 -12.65
CA CYS A 196 5.48 0.32 -12.42
C CYS A 196 6.72 -0.57 -12.35
N ALA A 197 6.62 -1.76 -11.73
CA ALA A 197 7.70 -2.72 -11.69
C ALA A 197 8.01 -3.32 -13.07
N LYS A 198 6.99 -3.71 -13.82
CA LYS A 198 7.15 -4.33 -15.16
C LYS A 198 7.81 -3.41 -16.17
N VAL A 199 7.51 -2.11 -16.13
CA VAL A 199 8.08 -1.13 -17.07
C VAL A 199 9.28 -0.38 -16.48
N ASN A 200 9.70 -0.71 -15.25
CA ASN A 200 10.73 0.01 -14.50
C ASN A 200 10.47 1.54 -14.50
N ALA A 201 9.25 1.94 -14.16
CA ALA A 201 8.82 3.34 -14.18
C ALA A 201 9.71 4.23 -13.30
N LYS A 202 10.11 5.40 -13.79
CA LYS A 202 10.89 6.39 -13.03
C LYS A 202 10.26 7.77 -13.03
N THR A 203 9.39 8.03 -13.99
CA THR A 203 8.79 9.34 -14.23
C THR A 203 7.27 9.25 -14.23
N ARG A 204 6.62 10.42 -14.12
CA ARG A 204 5.16 10.53 -14.28
C ARG A 204 4.69 10.07 -15.66
N ASP A 205 5.52 10.27 -16.68
CA ASP A 205 5.17 9.94 -18.06
C ASP A 205 5.10 8.42 -18.29
N ASP A 206 5.89 7.64 -17.55
CA ASP A 206 5.83 6.17 -17.59
C ASP A 206 4.46 5.64 -17.15
N LEU A 207 3.72 6.41 -16.35
CA LEU A 207 2.40 6.03 -15.85
C LEU A 207 1.29 6.19 -16.92
N LYS A 208 1.52 6.96 -17.99
CA LYS A 208 0.48 7.26 -19.00
C LYS A 208 -0.03 6.01 -19.72
N ASN A 209 0.87 5.03 -19.90
CA ASN A 209 0.57 3.76 -20.56
C ASN A 209 0.09 2.68 -19.58
N PHE A 210 -0.22 3.04 -18.33
CA PHE A 210 -0.76 2.08 -17.37
C PHE A 210 -2.00 1.40 -17.94
N THR A 211 -1.85 0.09 -18.12
CA THR A 211 -2.96 -0.81 -18.34
C THR A 211 -2.91 -1.90 -17.27
N GLY A 212 -4.04 -2.19 -16.65
CA GLY A 212 -4.16 -3.29 -15.71
C GLY A 212 -5.38 -4.12 -16.07
N SER A 213 -5.36 -5.41 -15.78
CA SER A 213 -6.56 -6.24 -15.84
C SER A 213 -6.78 -7.01 -14.56
N ASP A 214 -8.04 -7.33 -14.27
CA ASP A 214 -8.36 -8.28 -13.22
C ASP A 214 -7.93 -9.69 -13.60
N LEU A 215 -8.11 -10.64 -12.67
CA LEU A 215 -7.54 -11.99 -12.79
C LEU A 215 -8.04 -12.76 -14.02
N ASP A 216 -9.23 -12.44 -14.53
CA ASP A 216 -9.83 -13.06 -15.71
C ASP A 216 -9.77 -12.18 -16.99
N GLY A 217 -9.21 -10.98 -16.89
CA GLY A 217 -9.09 -10.06 -18.02
C GLY A 217 -10.40 -9.36 -18.41
N SER A 218 -11.49 -9.55 -17.66
CA SER A 218 -12.81 -8.99 -17.96
C SER A 218 -12.88 -7.48 -17.72
N LYS A 219 -12.00 -6.94 -16.87
CA LYS A 219 -11.88 -5.49 -16.61
C LYS A 219 -10.50 -5.02 -17.00
N THR A 220 -10.43 -3.87 -17.66
CA THR A 220 -9.16 -3.20 -17.96
C THR A 220 -9.16 -1.77 -17.43
N TRP A 221 -8.16 -1.42 -16.63
CA TRP A 221 -7.88 -0.04 -16.24
C TRP A 221 -7.03 0.63 -17.32
N LYS A 222 -7.36 1.86 -17.69
CA LYS A 222 -6.61 2.73 -18.61
C LYS A 222 -6.60 4.15 -18.06
N LEU A 223 -5.69 5.01 -18.52
CA LEU A 223 -5.70 6.43 -18.16
C LEU A 223 -6.94 7.12 -18.74
N ASN A 224 -7.62 7.95 -17.93
CA ASN A 224 -8.63 8.88 -18.43
C ASN A 224 -8.04 10.29 -18.50
N GLU A 225 -7.67 10.70 -19.71
CA GLU A 225 -7.06 12.00 -19.98
C GLU A 225 -8.00 13.19 -19.68
N LYS A 226 -9.32 12.97 -19.61
CA LYS A 226 -10.31 14.02 -19.33
C LYS A 226 -10.44 14.34 -17.84
N SER A 227 -10.25 13.35 -16.96
CA SER A 227 -10.33 13.53 -15.49
C SER A 227 -8.97 13.89 -14.86
N ALA A 228 -7.86 13.57 -15.53
CA ALA A 228 -6.51 13.91 -15.09
C ALA A 228 -6.23 15.43 -14.97
N LYS A 229 -7.12 16.30 -15.48
CA LYS A 229 -7.00 17.77 -15.42
C LYS A 229 -7.59 18.42 -14.16
N THR A 230 -8.11 17.64 -13.21
CA THR A 230 -8.74 18.22 -12.01
C THR A 230 -7.76 18.21 -10.83
N VAL A 231 -7.49 19.40 -10.30
CA VAL A 231 -6.63 19.73 -9.14
C VAL A 231 -5.15 20.01 -9.48
N GLU A 232 -4.88 21.22 -9.99
CA GLU A 232 -3.59 21.96 -9.89
C GLU A 232 -2.29 21.17 -10.16
N GLY A 233 -2.31 20.14 -11.00
CA GLY A 233 -1.12 19.36 -11.34
C GLY A 233 -0.60 18.39 -10.26
N LYS A 234 -1.14 18.45 -9.02
CA LYS A 234 -0.77 17.62 -7.85
C LYS A 234 -1.51 16.27 -7.78
N SER A 235 -2.30 15.91 -8.81
CA SER A 235 -3.03 14.64 -8.87
C SER A 235 -3.11 14.13 -10.30
N MET A 236 -3.04 12.81 -10.49
CA MET A 236 -3.31 12.16 -11.77
C MET A 236 -4.49 11.20 -11.60
N CYS A 237 -5.64 11.57 -12.17
CA CYS A 237 -6.82 10.73 -12.14
C CYS A 237 -6.74 9.67 -13.26
N PHE A 238 -6.95 8.40 -12.91
CA PHE A 238 -6.98 7.27 -13.84
C PHE A 238 -8.36 6.61 -13.77
N SER A 239 -9.33 7.11 -14.56
CA SER A 239 -10.66 6.49 -14.64
C SER A 239 -10.65 5.26 -15.56
N PHE A 240 -11.40 4.22 -15.20
CA PHE A 240 -11.48 3.00 -16.00
C PHE A 240 -12.57 3.10 -17.07
N SER A 241 -12.40 2.35 -18.16
CA SER A 241 -13.50 1.94 -19.03
C SER A 241 -13.73 0.44 -18.84
N LYS A 242 -14.97 0.05 -18.52
CA LYS A 242 -15.37 -1.36 -18.55
C LYS A 242 -15.41 -1.75 -20.04
N ASN A 243 -14.77 -2.86 -20.42
CA ASN A 243 -15.01 -3.41 -21.75
C ASN A 243 -16.48 -3.81 -21.83
N GLU A 244 -17.25 -3.20 -22.74
CA GLU A 244 -18.60 -3.64 -23.08
C GLU A 244 -18.59 -4.95 -23.88
N SER A 245 -17.42 -5.39 -24.34
CA SER A 245 -17.20 -6.72 -24.91
C SER A 245 -17.00 -7.75 -23.80
N GLY A 246 -18.11 -8.29 -23.30
CA GLY A 246 -18.07 -9.58 -22.61
C GLY A 246 -17.40 -10.62 -23.51
N GLY A 247 -16.17 -11.00 -23.16
CA GLY A 247 -15.57 -12.25 -23.65
C GLY A 247 -16.45 -13.43 -23.23
N PRO A 248 -16.51 -14.51 -24.03
CA PRO A 248 -17.50 -15.56 -23.84
C PRO A 248 -17.38 -16.15 -22.44
N ALA A 249 -18.51 -16.24 -21.75
CA ALA A 249 -18.61 -16.88 -20.45
C ALA A 249 -17.92 -18.25 -20.49
N LEU A 250 -16.95 -18.47 -19.60
CA LEU A 250 -16.40 -19.78 -19.32
C LEU A 250 -17.57 -20.70 -18.95
N LYS A 251 -18.00 -21.54 -19.91
CA LYS A 251 -18.95 -22.61 -19.66
C LYS A 251 -18.37 -23.47 -18.55
N LYS A 252 -19.08 -23.51 -17.41
CA LYS A 252 -18.84 -24.50 -16.35
C LYS A 252 -18.80 -25.88 -17.02
N GLN A 253 -17.62 -26.48 -17.12
CA GLN A 253 -17.53 -27.92 -17.30
C GLN A 253 -17.99 -28.55 -15.99
N LYS A 254 -19.17 -29.17 -16.02
CA LYS A 254 -19.54 -30.16 -15.02
C LYS A 254 -18.56 -31.33 -15.17
N LYS A 255 -17.80 -31.60 -14.12
CA LYS A 255 -17.40 -32.95 -13.73
C LYS A 255 -17.83 -33.14 -12.29
#